data_AF-A0A822EMQ6-F1
#
_entry.id   AF-A0A822EMQ6-F1
#
_cell.length_a   1.000
_cell.length_b   1.000
_cell.length_c   1.000
_cell.angle_alpha   90.00
_cell.angle_beta   90.00
_cell.angle_gamma   90.00
#
_symmetry.space_group_name_H-M   'P 1'
#
loop_
_entity.id
_entity.type
_entity.pdbx_description
1 polymer ?
#
loop_
_entity_poly.entity_id
_entity_poly.type
_entity_poly.pdbx_seq_one_letter_code
_entity_poly.pdbx_strand_id
1 'polypeptide(L)' 'PSLLEDHVYEFRVIAENEAGRGTPSESSKSTKVKDPNASVPPEFLKKLKDTEGNEGKTIR' A
#
# COMPACT_ATOMS: atom_id res chain seq x y z
N PRO A 1 18.78 8.72 -2.21
CA PRO A 1 18.33 7.51 -2.92
C PRO A 1 16.93 7.09 -2.41
N SER A 2 15.93 7.11 -3.28
CA SER A 2 14.57 6.68 -2.95
C SER A 2 14.37 5.21 -3.36
N LEU A 3 13.48 4.50 -2.68
CA LEU A 3 13.06 3.17 -3.12
C LEU A 3 12.17 3.29 -4.36
N LEU A 4 12.36 2.43 -5.35
CA LEU A 4 11.53 2.40 -6.55
C LEU A 4 10.23 1.65 -6.25
N GLU A 5 9.09 2.21 -6.68
CA GLU A 5 7.80 1.56 -6.53
C GLU A 5 7.76 0.23 -7.30
N ASP A 6 7.06 -0.78 -6.74
CA ASP A 6 6.94 -2.13 -7.28
C ASP A 6 8.19 -3.00 -7.28
N HIS A 7 9.33 -2.45 -6.86
CA HIS A 7 10.55 -3.22 -6.63
C HIS A 7 10.53 -3.94 -5.29
N VAL A 8 11.25 -5.06 -5.23
CA VAL A 8 11.39 -5.90 -4.04
C VAL A 8 12.76 -5.66 -3.41
N TYR A 9 12.79 -5.39 -2.12
CA TYR A 9 14.02 -5.11 -1.36
C TYR A 9 14.11 -5.97 -0.10
N GLU A 10 15.35 -6.18 0.33
CA GLU A 10 15.71 -6.69 1.64
C GLU A 10 16.51 -5.61 2.39
N PHE A 11 16.35 -5.55 3.71
CA PHE A 11 17.00 -4.56 4.57
C PHE A 11 17.93 -5.25 5.56
N ARG A 12 19.03 -4.57 5.90
CA ARG A 12 19.98 -4.99 6.93
C ARG A 12 20.25 -3.82 7.87
N VAL A 13 20.53 -4.12 9.13
CA VAL A 13 20.89 -3.11 10.13
C VAL A 13 22.34 -3.29 10.56
N ILE A 14 22.98 -2.19 10.94
CA ILE A 14 24.33 -2.18 11.49
C ILE A 14 24.25 -1.47 12.85
N ALA A 15 24.83 -2.08 13.88
CA ALA A 15 24.98 -1.43 15.17
C ALA A 15 26.21 -0.52 15.16
N GLU A 16 26.11 0.66 15.78
CA GLU A 16 27.20 1.62 15.92
C GLU A 16 27.37 1.99 17.39
N ASN A 17 28.59 1.93 17.90
CA ASN A 17 28.97 2.38 19.25
C ASN A 17 30.29 3.18 19.20
N GLU A 18 30.89 3.52 20.35
CA GLU A 18 32.13 4.31 20.40
C GLU A 18 33.33 3.65 19.69
N ALA A 19 33.32 2.32 19.51
CA ALA A 19 34.32 1.59 18.74
C ALA A 19 34.04 1.57 17.23
N GLY A 20 32.90 2.13 16.79
CA GLY A 20 32.49 2.24 15.39
C GLY A 20 31.33 1.31 15.01
N ARG A 21 31.21 1.06 13.70
CA ARG A 21 30.16 0.20 13.11
C ARG A 21 30.54 -1.28 13.18
N GLY A 22 29.61 -2.09 13.66
CA GLY A 22 29.72 -3.54 13.67
C GLY A 22 29.42 -4.20 12.31
N THR A 23 29.33 -5.53 12.31
CA THR A 23 28.91 -6.29 11.14
C THR A 23 27.42 -6.09 10.85
N PRO A 24 26.98 -6.09 9.58
CA PRO A 24 25.57 -6.09 9.23
C PRO A 24 24.84 -7.30 9.82
N SER A 25 23.55 -7.11 10.12
CA SER A 25 22.63 -8.19 10.44
C SER A 25 22.38 -9.10 9.23
N GLU A 26 21.72 -10.23 9.49
CA GLU A 26 21.01 -10.98 8.44
C GLU A 26 20.00 -10.09 7.71
N SER A 27 19.73 -10.44 6.45
CA SER A 27 18.69 -9.78 5.64
C SER A 27 17.30 -9.93 6.28
N SER A 28 16.47 -8.89 6.16
CA SER A 28 15.04 -8.99 6.43
C SER A 28 14.36 -9.92 5.42
N LYS A 29 13.09 -10.26 5.68
CA LYS A 29 12.23 -10.82 4.63
C LYS A 29 12.11 -9.82 3.47
N SER A 30 11.98 -10.34 2.25
CA SER A 30 11.76 -9.53 1.06
C SER A 30 10.42 -8.80 1.13
N THR A 31 10.41 -7.51 0.80
CA THR A 31 9.22 -6.66 0.82
C THR A 31 9.11 -5.88 -0.48
N LYS A 32 7.92 -5.87 -1.08
CA LYS A 32 7.60 -5.03 -2.23
C LYS A 32 7.31 -3.61 -1.75
N VAL A 33 7.93 -2.64 -2.38
CA VAL A 33 7.74 -1.22 -2.07
C VAL A 33 6.47 -0.71 -2.73
N LYS A 34 5.64 -0.05 -1.92
CA LYS A 34 4.39 0.61 -2.29
C LYS A 34 4.29 1.94 -1.56
N ASP A 35 3.64 2.93 -2.18
CA ASP A 35 3.32 4.19 -1.50
C ASP A 35 2.28 3.94 -0.39
N PRO A 36 2.61 4.20 0.90
CA PRO A 36 1.65 4.03 1.98
C PRO A 36 0.44 4.98 1.91
N ASN A 37 0.54 6.06 1.13
CA ASN A 37 -0.52 7.05 0.93
C ASN A 37 -1.17 6.97 -0.46
N ALA A 38 -0.96 5.86 -1.19
CA ALA A 38 -1.59 5.65 -2.48
C ALA A 38 -3.11 5.74 -2.37
N SER A 39 -3.74 6.49 -3.28
CA SER A 39 -5.20 6.56 -3.35
C SER A 39 -5.77 5.20 -3.75
N VAL A 40 -6.69 4.67 -2.94
CA VAL A 40 -7.42 3.45 -3.23
C VAL A 40 -8.78 3.83 -3.81
N PRO A 41 -9.17 3.31 -4.99
CA PRO A 41 -10.51 3.56 -5.53
C PRO A 41 -11.57 3.01 -4.56
N PRO A 42 -12.67 3.73 -4.33
CA PRO A 42 -13.73 3.25 -3.46
C PRO A 42 -14.40 2.01 -4.06
N GLU A 43 -14.73 1.04 -3.21
CA GLU A 43 -15.51 -0.12 -3.61
C GLU A 43 -17.01 0.14 -3.42
N PHE A 44 -17.82 -0.14 -4.45
CA PHE A 44 -19.27 -0.12 -4.32
C PHE A 44 -19.73 -1.32 -3.48
N LEU A 45 -20.00 -1.08 -2.19
CA LEU A 45 -20.49 -2.11 -1.26
C LEU A 45 -21.82 -2.74 -1.70
N LYS A 46 -22.66 -1.98 -2.41
CA LYS A 46 -23.95 -2.44 -2.92
C LYS A 46 -24.02 -2.18 -4.42
N LYS A 47 -24.32 -3.24 -5.18
CA LYS A 47 -24.60 -3.12 -6.61
C LYS A 47 -25.80 -2.20 -6.83
N LEU A 48 -25.69 -1.33 -7.81
CA LEU A 48 -26.80 -0.50 -8.27
C LEU A 48 -27.94 -1.43 -8.69
N LYS A 49 -29.16 -1.06 -8.30
CA LYS A 49 -30.37 -1.76 -8.72
C LYS A 49 -31.01 -0.93 -9.82
N ASP A 50 -31.26 -1.56 -10.95
CA ASP A 50 -32.09 -0.95 -11.98
C ASP A 50 -33.49 -0.73 -11.41
N THR A 51 -34.06 0.41 -11.76
CA THR A 51 -35.38 0.84 -11.33
C THR A 51 -36.10 1.40 -12.53
N GLU A 52 -37.25 0.83 -12.85
CA GLU A 52 -38.12 1.33 -13.91
C GLU A 52 -39.12 2.31 -13.31
N GLY A 53 -39.12 3.54 -13.83
CA GLY A 53 -40.03 4.58 -13.40
C GLY A 53 -40.93 5.10 -14.48
N ASN A 54 -42.21 5.26 -14.13
CA ASN A 54 -43.17 5.94 -14.97
C ASN A 54 -42.92 7.44 -14.89
N GLU A 55 -42.96 8.10 -16.03
CA GLU A 55 -42.76 9.54 -16.17
C GLU A 55 -43.65 10.32 -15.18
N GLY A 56 -43.05 11.21 -14.39
CA GLY A 56 -43.74 12.02 -13.38
C GLY A 56 -43.87 11.41 -11.98
N LYS A 57 -43.34 10.20 -11.70
CA LYS A 57 -43.31 9.62 -10.34
C LYS A 57 -41.89 9.51 -9.78
N THR A 58 -41.69 9.95 -8.54
CA THR A 58 -40.46 9.71 -7.77
C THR A 58 -40.42 8.24 -7.32
N ILE A 59 -39.37 7.51 -7.70
CA ILE A 59 -39.08 6.20 -7.13
C ILE A 59 -38.15 6.37 -5.95
N ARG A 60 -38.53 5.81 -4.80
CA ARG A 60 -37.73 5.78 -3.56
C ARG A 60 -36.94 4.49 -3.46
#